data_AF-W4IQP7-F1
#
_entry.id   AF-W4IQP7-F1
#
_cell.length_a   1.000
_cell.length_b   1.000
_cell.length_c   1.000
_cell.angle_alpha   90.00
_cell.angle_beta   90.00
_cell.angle_gamma   90.00
#
_symmetry.space_group_name_H-M   'P 1'
#
loop_
_entity.id
_entity.type
_entity.pdbx_description
1 polymer ?
#
loop_
_entity_poly.entity_id
_entity_poly.type
_entity_poly.pdbx_seq_one_letter_code
_entity_poly.pdbx_strand_id
1 'polypeptide(L)' 'MSRRTKKVGLTGKYGTRYGSSLRKQIKKIELMQHAKYLCTFCGKDFLDIFSRLPSIS' A
#
# COMPACT_ATOMS: atom_id res chain seq x y z
N MET A 1 13.92 -16.65 -4.59
CA MET A 1 13.70 -15.45 -3.76
C MET A 1 12.93 -15.87 -2.50
N SER A 2 13.58 -16.01 -1.33
CA SER A 2 12.88 -16.45 -0.11
C SER A 2 12.08 -15.29 0.50
N ARG A 3 10.97 -15.59 1.17
CA ARG A 3 10.13 -14.57 1.81
C ARG A 3 10.87 -13.97 3.00
N ARG A 4 11.26 -12.71 2.89
CA ARG A 4 12.11 -12.01 3.88
C ARG A 4 11.45 -11.86 5.26
N THR A 5 10.13 -11.86 5.34
CA THR A 5 9.40 -11.67 6.60
C THR A 5 8.21 -12.63 6.72
N LYS A 6 7.97 -13.17 7.92
CA LYS A 6 6.84 -14.08 8.19
C LYS A 6 5.52 -13.34 8.43
N LYS A 7 5.54 -12.25 9.19
CA LYS A 7 4.32 -11.54 9.67
C LYS A 7 4.23 -10.07 9.23
N VAL A 8 5.34 -9.34 9.31
CA VAL A 8 5.34 -7.87 9.19
C VAL A 8 5.15 -7.37 7.76
N GLY A 9 5.77 -7.98 6.75
CA GLY A 9 5.63 -7.52 5.36
C GLY A 9 6.15 -6.09 5.18
N LEU A 10 5.35 -5.22 4.55
CA LEU A 10 5.71 -3.83 4.20
C LEU A 10 6.04 -2.97 5.43
N THR A 11 5.37 -3.21 6.57
CA THR A 11 5.61 -2.45 7.81
C THR A 11 6.92 -2.80 8.51
N GLY A 12 7.78 -3.63 7.90
CA GLY A 12 9.14 -3.90 8.35
C GLY A 12 10.03 -2.64 8.42
N LYS A 13 9.74 -1.60 7.62
CA LYS A 13 10.45 -0.31 7.66
C LYS A 13 10.40 0.40 9.02
N TYR A 14 9.38 0.10 9.83
CA TYR A 14 9.20 0.71 11.14
C TYR A 14 10.00 0.01 12.27
N GLY A 15 10.61 -1.15 12.01
CA GLY A 15 11.45 -1.85 12.98
C GLY A 15 10.69 -2.23 14.25
N THR A 16 11.21 -1.88 15.43
CA THR A 16 10.58 -2.09 16.75
C THR A 16 9.74 -0.91 17.26
N ARG A 17 9.58 0.16 16.47
CA ARG A 17 8.88 1.40 16.87
C ARG A 17 7.36 1.31 16.77
N TYR A 18 6.62 2.06 17.60
CA TYR A 18 5.14 2.22 17.56
C TYR A 18 4.30 1.01 17.99
N GLY A 19 4.92 -0.10 18.41
CA GLY A 19 4.19 -1.28 18.87
C GLY A 19 3.48 -2.09 17.77
N SER A 20 2.93 -3.24 18.14
CA SER A 20 2.40 -4.20 17.17
C SER A 20 1.02 -3.83 16.62
N SER A 21 0.15 -3.22 17.43
CA SER A 21 -1.22 -2.86 17.05
C SER A 21 -1.25 -1.82 15.94
N LEU A 22 -0.47 -0.73 16.09
CA LEU A 22 -0.39 0.34 15.09
C LEU A 22 0.18 -0.19 13.76
N ARG A 23 1.21 -1.05 13.79
CA ARG A 23 1.77 -1.64 12.57
C ARG A 23 0.80 -2.58 11.85
N LYS A 24 -0.09 -3.27 12.57
CA LYS A 24 -1.12 -4.11 11.91
C LYS A 24 -2.15 -3.26 11.18
N GLN A 25 -2.53 -2.11 11.73
CA GLN A 25 -3.45 -1.18 11.08
C GLN A 25 -2.81 -0.54 9.85
N ILE A 26 -1.62 0.03 9.98
CA ILE A 26 -0.88 0.66 8.88
C ILE A 26 -0.62 -0.32 7.74
N LYS A 27 -0.32 -1.58 8.05
CA LYS A 27 -0.12 -2.62 7.02
C LYS A 27 -1.32 -2.74 6.07
N LYS A 28 -2.55 -2.65 6.59
CA LYS A 28 -3.76 -2.72 5.75
C LYS A 28 -3.87 -1.50 4.83
N ILE A 29 -3.59 -0.32 5.38
CA ILE A 29 -3.68 0.96 4.65
C ILE A 29 -2.61 1.01 3.55
N GLU A 30 -1.36 0.67 3.86
CA GLU A 30 -0.27 0.65 2.88
C GLU A 30 -0.47 -0.41 1.79
N LEU A 31 -1.06 -1.57 2.13
CA LEU A 31 -1.42 -2.58 1.13
C LEU A 31 -2.43 -2.05 0.13
N MET A 32 -3.45 -1.33 0.60
CA MET A 32 -4.43 -0.69 -0.29
C MET A 32 -3.78 0.42 -1.10
N GLN A 33 -2.94 1.24 -0.49
CA GLN A 33 -2.28 2.35 -1.18
C GLN A 33 -1.35 1.88 -2.31
N HIS A 34 -0.57 0.81 -2.07
CA HIS A 34 0.35 0.24 -3.05
C HIS A 34 -0.29 -0.82 -3.96
N ALA A 35 -1.61 -1.03 -3.85
CA ALA A 35 -2.31 -1.91 -4.77
C ALA A 35 -2.48 -1.21 -6.12
N LYS A 36 -2.25 -1.98 -7.19
CA LYS A 36 -2.64 -1.54 -8.54
C LYS A 36 -4.14 -1.74 -8.68
N TYR A 37 -4.83 -0.72 -9.18
CA TYR A 37 -6.27 -0.78 -9.40
C TYR A 37 -6.57 -0.72 -10.89
N LEU A 38 -7.56 -1.52 -11.30
CA LEU A 38 -8.05 -1.50 -12.67
C LEU A 38 -8.91 -0.27 -12.90
N CYS A 39 -8.60 0.47 -13.95
CA CYS A 39 -9.43 1.58 -14.45
C CYS A 39 -10.77 1.05 -14.96
N THR A 40 -11.88 1.38 -14.30
CA THR A 40 -13.23 1.01 -14.76
C THR A 40 -13.63 1.61 -16.12
N PHE A 41 -12.97 2.68 -16.55
CA PHE A 41 -13.27 3.35 -17.82
C PHE A 41 -12.41 2.86 -18.99
N CYS A 42 -11.18 2.47 -18.72
CA CYS A 42 -10.15 2.32 -19.75
C CYS A 42 -9.41 0.98 -19.71
N GLY A 43 -9.72 0.12 -18.73
CA GLY A 43 -9.20 -1.25 -18.64
C GLY A 43 -7.70 -1.38 -18.38
N LYS A 44 -6.96 -0.26 -18.32
CA LYS A 44 -5.54 -0.25 -18.03
C LYS A 44 -5.29 -0.36 -16.53
N ASP A 45 -4.25 -1.10 -16.16
CA ASP A 45 -3.69 -1.10 -14.82
C ASP A 45 -3.11 0.29 -14.54
N PHE A 46 -3.83 1.13 -13.79
CA PHE A 46 -3.25 2.36 -13.29
C PHE A 46 -2.58 2.08 -11.95
N LEU A 47 -1.29 2.42 -11.90
CA LEU A 47 -0.53 2.46 -10.67
C LEU A 47 -0.98 3.70 -9.89
N ASP A 48 -1.44 3.44 -8.67
CA ASP A 48 -1.64 4.40 -7.58
C ASP A 48 -2.94 5.23 -7.62
N ILE A 49 -3.74 5.07 -6.56
CA ILE A 49 -4.97 5.82 -6.26
C ILE A 49 -4.77 7.35 -6.29
N PHE A 50 -3.53 7.83 -6.10
CA PHE A 50 -3.18 9.25 -6.04
C PHE A 50 -2.91 9.89 -7.41
N SER A 51 -2.82 9.09 -8.48
CA SER A 51 -2.63 9.61 -9.85
C SER A 51 -3.93 10.17 -10.47
N ARG A 52 -5.04 10.19 -9.72
CA ARG A 52 -6.29 10.89 -10.05
C ARG A 52 -6.56 12.09 -9.13
N LEU A 53 -5.56 12.94 -8.89
CA LEU A 53 -5.93 14.34 -8.67
C LEU A 53 -6.37 14.87 -10.04
N PRO A 54 -7.67 15.16 -10.28
CA PRO A 54 -7.99 16.04 -11.38
C PRO A 54 -7.15 17.30 -11.14
N SER A 55 -6.35 17.68 -12.12
CA SER A 55 -5.87 19.04 -12.26
C SER A 55 -7.11 19.94 -12.32
N ILE A 56 -7.64 20.31 -11.16
CA ILE A 56 -8.59 21.40 -11.00
C ILE A 56 -7.75 22.64 -11.29
N SER A 57 -7.75 23.02 -12.56
CA SER A 57 -7.57 24.39 -13.00
C SER A 57 -8.70 25.26 -12.46
#